data_AF-A0A7X7UVU2-F1
#
_entry.id   AF-A0A7X7UVU2-F1
#
_cell.length_a   1.000
_cell.length_b   1.000
_cell.length_c   1.000
_cell.angle_alpha   90.00
_cell.angle_beta   90.00
_cell.angle_gamma   90.00
#
_symmetry.space_group_name_H-M   'P 1'
#
loop_
_entity.id
_entity.type
_entity.pdbx_description
1 polymer ?
#
loop_
_entity_poly.entity_id
_entity_poly.type
_entity_poly.pdbx_seq_one_letter_code
_entity_poly.pdbx_strand_id
1 'polypeptide(L)'
;MKYRCRYCKQKYELIEMLRLNPQVCQSADCRLQYYNEFKDKVHRQGRKKLEQQQRNEFRAMKKKVKQDKKYWRKQADDWFSRYIRIIHRDSIVGGEIYCRCFVRPHLLKRAADMDNGHCFSRSNLLLRFDPDNCRPQNRSGNRYEGNRETAIFMEKLEKELGVERWQRLLDLKNQKGEDTLCFYKEKALYFKEKVTNLHKELGFRKWW
;
A
#
# COMPACT_ATOMS: atom_id res chain seq x y z
N MET A 1 -14.65 12.40 -61.51
CA MET A 1 -13.61 13.40 -61.17
C MET A 1 -12.34 12.62 -60.88
N LYS A 2 -11.24 12.87 -61.62
CA LYS A 2 -10.01 12.10 -61.47
C LYS A 2 -9.09 12.70 -60.40
N TYR A 3 -8.50 11.84 -59.57
CA TYR A 3 -7.60 12.19 -58.47
C TYR A 3 -6.14 11.99 -58.88
N ARG A 4 -5.25 12.90 -58.47
CA ARG A 4 -3.83 12.80 -58.79
C ARG A 4 -3.07 12.11 -57.67
N CYS A 5 -2.33 11.04 -58.00
CA CYS A 5 -1.48 10.36 -57.03
C CYS A 5 -0.32 11.26 -56.58
N ARG A 6 -0.04 11.28 -55.27
CA ARG A 6 1.04 12.03 -54.64
C ARG A 6 2.43 11.62 -55.15
N TYR A 7 2.64 10.35 -55.46
CA TYR A 7 3.94 9.80 -55.85
C TYR A 7 4.11 9.73 -57.37
N CYS A 8 3.37 8.87 -58.08
CA CYS A 8 3.50 8.72 -59.54
C CYS A 8 2.88 9.85 -60.37
N LYS A 9 2.16 10.80 -59.74
CA LYS A 9 1.53 11.98 -60.37
C LYS A 9 0.48 11.69 -61.46
N GLN A 10 0.15 10.43 -61.72
CA GLN A 10 -0.91 10.01 -62.64
C GLN A 10 -2.32 10.27 -62.07
N LYS A 11 -3.31 10.32 -62.97
CA LYS A 11 -4.72 10.55 -62.65
C LYS A 11 -5.48 9.22 -62.60
N TYR A 12 -6.21 8.98 -61.51
CA TYR A 12 -6.96 7.75 -61.24
C TYR A 12 -8.41 8.07 -60.87
N GLU A 13 -9.31 7.13 -61.06
CA GLU A 13 -10.65 7.19 -60.46
C GLU A 13 -10.55 6.93 -58.95
N LEU A 14 -11.54 7.42 -58.17
CA LEU A 14 -11.52 7.30 -56.71
C LEU A 14 -11.37 5.85 -56.21
N ILE A 15 -11.97 4.89 -56.93
CA ILE A 15 -11.91 3.46 -56.60
C ILE A 15 -10.50 2.88 -56.73
N GLU A 16 -9.64 3.49 -57.54
CA GLU A 16 -8.26 3.10 -57.78
C GLU A 16 -7.28 3.80 -56.82
N MET A 17 -7.79 4.70 -55.96
CA MET A 17 -7.04 5.33 -54.89
C MET A 17 -7.03 4.46 -53.63
N LEU A 18 -6.05 4.70 -52.76
CA LEU A 18 -5.92 3.99 -51.49
C LEU A 18 -7.06 4.39 -50.55
N ARG A 19 -7.83 3.42 -50.03
CA ARG A 19 -8.95 3.72 -49.11
C ARG A 19 -8.55 4.51 -47.87
N LEU A 20 -7.38 4.18 -47.30
CA LEU A 20 -6.87 4.84 -46.08
C LEU A 20 -6.26 6.23 -46.37
N ASN A 21 -5.97 6.55 -47.63
CA ASN A 21 -5.47 7.86 -48.05
C ASN A 21 -5.72 8.09 -49.55
N PRO A 22 -6.83 8.77 -49.94
CA PRO A 22 -7.20 8.99 -51.33
C PRO A 22 -6.30 10.00 -52.08
N GLN A 23 -5.08 10.24 -51.61
CA GLN A 23 -4.01 10.94 -52.33
C GLN A 23 -2.96 9.99 -52.92
N VAL A 24 -3.05 8.68 -52.66
CA VAL A 24 -2.08 7.66 -53.14
C VAL A 24 -2.82 6.65 -53.99
N CYS A 25 -2.28 6.28 -55.15
CA CYS A 25 -2.90 5.23 -55.98
C CYS A 25 -2.61 3.82 -55.45
N GLN A 26 -3.31 2.84 -55.99
CA GLN A 26 -3.18 1.45 -55.59
C GLN A 26 -1.95 0.69 -56.14
N SER A 27 -1.03 1.33 -56.87
CA SER A 27 0.20 0.66 -57.34
C SER A 27 1.11 0.26 -56.17
N ALA A 28 1.81 -0.87 -56.31
CA ALA A 28 2.69 -1.40 -55.26
C ALA A 28 3.80 -0.39 -54.86
N ASP A 29 4.41 0.28 -55.84
CA ASP A 29 5.49 1.24 -55.60
C ASP A 29 5.02 2.47 -54.83
N CYS A 30 3.86 3.03 -55.20
CA CYS A 30 3.29 4.19 -54.51
C CYS A 30 2.83 3.81 -53.09
N ARG A 31 2.32 2.59 -52.88
CA ARG A 31 2.00 2.07 -51.55
C ARG A 31 3.24 1.91 -50.68
N LEU A 32 4.33 1.38 -51.25
CA LEU A 32 5.57 1.14 -50.53
C LEU A 32 6.25 2.47 -50.15
N GLN A 33 6.26 3.45 -51.04
CA GLN A 33 6.75 4.80 -50.74
C GLN A 33 5.92 5.47 -49.64
N TYR A 34 4.58 5.37 -49.73
CA TYR A 34 3.69 5.85 -48.67
C TYR A 34 3.99 5.18 -47.32
N TYR A 35 4.10 3.86 -47.30
CA TYR A 35 4.42 3.14 -46.07
C TYR A 35 5.76 3.59 -45.50
N ASN A 36 6.82 3.68 -46.32
CA ASN A 36 8.13 4.11 -45.85
C ASN A 36 8.18 5.54 -45.31
N GLU A 37 7.39 6.46 -45.88
CA GLU A 37 7.29 7.83 -45.40
C GLU A 37 6.55 7.94 -44.05
N PHE A 38 5.53 7.10 -43.84
CA PHE A 38 4.65 7.20 -42.68
C PHE A 38 4.83 6.11 -41.61
N LYS A 39 5.68 5.09 -41.85
CA LYS A 39 5.90 3.97 -40.92
C LYS A 39 6.28 4.46 -39.53
N ASP A 40 7.17 5.44 -39.42
CA ASP A 40 7.62 5.96 -38.12
C ASP A 40 6.50 6.64 -37.35
N LYS A 41 5.62 7.36 -38.06
CA LYS A 41 4.43 7.99 -37.47
C LYS A 41 3.45 6.92 -36.97
N VAL A 42 3.20 5.88 -37.76
CA VAL A 42 2.33 4.75 -37.40
C VAL A 42 2.91 3.98 -36.21
N HIS A 43 4.20 3.64 -36.23
CA HIS A 43 4.88 2.96 -35.13
C HIS A 43 4.90 3.81 -33.85
N ARG A 44 5.12 5.13 -33.95
CA ARG A 44 5.05 6.05 -32.80
C ARG A 44 3.63 6.12 -32.22
N GLN A 45 2.60 6.18 -33.06
CA GLN A 45 1.20 6.15 -32.61
C GLN A 45 0.85 4.81 -31.95
N GLY A 46 1.32 3.69 -32.52
CA GLY A 46 1.16 2.35 -31.93
C GLY A 46 1.78 2.25 -30.54
N ARG A 47 3.03 2.70 -30.37
CA ARG A 47 3.71 2.75 -29.07
C ARG A 47 2.94 3.57 -28.04
N LYS A 48 2.52 4.79 -28.40
CA LYS A 48 1.74 5.66 -27.51
C LYS A 48 0.41 5.03 -27.07
N LYS A 49 -0.29 4.34 -27.99
CA LYS A 49 -1.53 3.63 -27.66
C LYS A 49 -1.28 2.49 -26.68
N LEU A 50 -0.24 1.70 -26.89
CA LEU A 50 0.14 0.61 -25.99
C LEU A 50 0.51 1.14 -24.60
N GLU A 51 1.32 2.18 -24.51
CA GLU A 51 1.68 2.84 -23.23
C GLU A 51 0.43 3.34 -22.49
N GLN A 52 -0.50 3.96 -23.21
CA GLN A 52 -1.74 4.45 -22.62
C GLN A 52 -2.62 3.30 -22.11
N GLN A 53 -2.70 2.20 -22.86
CA GLN A 53 -3.42 1.00 -22.45
C GLN A 53 -2.82 0.41 -21.18
N GLN A 54 -1.50 0.22 -21.14
CA GLN A 54 -0.79 -0.27 -19.95
C GLN A 54 -1.03 0.62 -18.73
N ARG A 55 -1.01 1.95 -18.90
CA ARG A 55 -1.33 2.90 -17.82
C ARG A 55 -2.77 2.75 -17.30
N ASN A 56 -3.73 2.55 -18.20
CA ASN A 56 -5.13 2.36 -17.84
C ASN A 56 -5.34 1.05 -17.09
N GLU A 57 -4.76 -0.04 -17.56
CA GLU A 57 -4.79 -1.36 -16.91
C GLU A 57 -4.18 -1.29 -15.51
N PHE A 58 -3.02 -0.64 -15.36
CA PHE A 58 -2.37 -0.44 -14.07
C PHE A 58 -3.22 0.39 -13.09
N ARG A 59 -3.90 1.44 -13.57
CA ARG A 59 -4.84 2.24 -12.76
C ARG A 59 -6.03 1.40 -12.31
N ALA A 60 -6.60 0.59 -13.20
CA ALA A 60 -7.70 -0.31 -12.87
C ALA A 60 -7.28 -1.35 -11.83
N MET A 61 -6.09 -1.95 -11.97
CA MET A 61 -5.52 -2.88 -11.00
C MET A 61 -5.36 -2.22 -9.62
N LYS A 62 -4.77 -1.02 -9.56
CA LYS A 62 -4.66 -0.24 -8.31
C LYS A 62 -6.02 0.05 -7.67
N LYS A 63 -7.04 0.35 -8.46
CA LYS A 63 -8.40 0.58 -7.96
C LYS A 63 -8.99 -0.69 -7.33
N LYS A 64 -8.82 -1.84 -7.98
CA LYS A 64 -9.26 -3.14 -7.45
C LYS A 64 -8.55 -3.49 -6.13
N VAL A 65 -7.24 -3.29 -6.04
CA VAL A 65 -6.47 -3.51 -4.79
C VAL A 65 -7.01 -2.64 -3.65
N LYS A 66 -7.35 -1.37 -3.92
CA LYS A 66 -7.95 -0.47 -2.91
C LYS A 66 -9.41 -0.83 -2.56
N GLN A 67 -10.05 -1.73 -3.28
CA GLN A 67 -11.37 -2.26 -2.94
C GLN A 67 -11.26 -3.60 -2.18
N ASP A 68 -10.05 -4.10 -1.95
CA ASP A 68 -9.82 -5.33 -1.20
C ASP A 68 -9.75 -5.05 0.31
N LYS A 69 -10.59 -5.75 1.09
CA LYS A 69 -10.57 -5.72 2.57
C LYS A 69 -9.20 -6.14 3.11
N LYS A 70 -8.54 -7.14 2.50
CA LYS A 70 -7.24 -7.63 2.96
C LYS A 70 -6.16 -6.57 2.85
N TYR A 71 -6.20 -5.77 1.77
CA TYR A 71 -5.30 -4.63 1.58
C TYR A 71 -5.45 -3.62 2.73
N TRP A 72 -6.69 -3.18 3.03
CA TRP A 72 -6.92 -2.20 4.09
C TRP A 72 -6.62 -2.74 5.49
N ARG A 73 -6.93 -4.01 5.75
CA ARG A 73 -6.55 -4.68 7.02
C ARG A 73 -5.03 -4.65 7.22
N LYS A 74 -4.26 -4.99 6.18
CA LYS A 74 -2.79 -4.91 6.22
C LYS A 74 -2.31 -3.47 6.46
N GLN A 75 -2.90 -2.49 5.77
CA GLN A 75 -2.53 -1.08 6.00
C GLN A 75 -2.83 -0.63 7.43
N ALA A 76 -3.99 -1.00 7.98
CA ALA A 76 -4.35 -0.69 9.36
C ALA A 76 -3.36 -1.32 10.35
N ASP A 77 -3.01 -2.59 10.16
CA ASP A 77 -2.00 -3.28 10.96
C ASP A 77 -0.64 -2.58 10.89
N ASP A 78 -0.16 -2.24 9.69
CA ASP A 78 1.14 -1.61 9.47
C ASP A 78 1.22 -0.25 10.18
N TRP A 79 0.20 0.60 10.02
CA TRP A 79 0.17 1.94 10.64
C TRP A 79 -0.04 1.89 12.15
N PHE A 80 -0.94 1.02 12.63
CA PHE A 80 -1.15 0.83 14.06
C PHE A 80 0.11 0.31 14.75
N SER A 81 0.76 -0.67 14.15
CA SER A 81 2.02 -1.25 14.64
C SER A 81 3.12 -0.19 14.78
N ARG A 82 3.24 0.74 13.82
CA ARG A 82 4.15 1.89 13.92
C ARG A 82 3.75 2.84 15.04
N TYR A 83 2.47 3.19 15.11
CA TYR A 83 1.94 4.09 16.13
C TYR A 83 2.31 3.60 17.55
N ILE A 84 2.04 2.33 17.86
CA ILE A 84 2.38 1.74 19.16
C ILE A 84 3.87 1.86 19.48
N ARG A 85 4.75 1.53 18.53
CA ARG A 85 6.21 1.64 18.76
C ARG A 85 6.69 3.08 18.94
N ILE A 86 6.03 4.05 18.33
CA ILE A 86 6.38 5.47 18.49
C ILE A 86 5.92 6.02 19.85
N ILE A 87 4.69 5.68 20.28
CA ILE A 87 4.16 6.20 21.56
C ILE A 87 4.82 5.52 22.77
N HIS A 88 5.23 4.26 22.64
CA HIS A 88 5.98 3.52 23.67
C HIS A 88 7.49 3.50 23.38
N ARG A 89 8.00 4.50 22.67
CA ARG A 89 9.45 4.63 22.45
C ARG A 89 10.18 4.82 23.77
N ASP A 90 11.40 4.30 23.82
CA ASP A 90 12.33 4.53 24.92
C ASP A 90 13.14 5.81 24.67
N SER A 91 13.69 5.95 23.45
CA SER A 91 14.53 7.09 23.08
C SER A 91 14.52 7.34 21.57
N ILE A 92 15.02 8.52 21.18
CA ILE A 92 15.30 8.89 19.79
C ILE A 92 16.78 9.26 19.70
N VAL A 93 17.57 8.50 18.95
CA VAL A 93 19.02 8.71 18.81
C VAL A 93 19.38 8.71 17.33
N GLY A 94 20.05 9.76 16.85
CA GLY A 94 20.39 9.91 15.43
C GLY A 94 19.16 9.94 14.49
N GLY A 95 18.02 10.40 15.01
CA GLY A 95 16.75 10.37 14.28
C GLY A 95 16.09 8.98 14.23
N GLU A 96 16.63 7.96 14.89
CA GLU A 96 16.02 6.64 14.93
C GLU A 96 15.29 6.40 16.24
N ILE A 97 14.11 5.77 16.16
CA ILE A 97 13.33 5.41 17.35
C ILE A 97 13.85 4.08 17.90
N TYR A 98 14.12 4.05 19.20
CA TYR A 98 14.44 2.85 19.95
C TYR A 98 13.29 2.48 20.88
N CYS A 99 13.01 1.19 20.99
CA CYS A 99 12.00 0.64 21.88
C CYS A 99 12.63 -0.43 22.77
N ARG A 100 12.18 -0.46 24.01
CA ARG A 100 12.47 -1.54 24.95
C ARG A 100 11.44 -2.64 24.80
N CYS A 101 11.86 -3.91 24.81
CA CYS A 101 10.91 -5.01 24.82
C CYS A 101 10.14 -5.02 26.14
N PHE A 102 8.81 -5.03 26.06
CA PHE A 102 7.93 -5.00 27.21
C PHE A 102 8.12 -6.21 28.15
N VAL A 103 8.20 -7.41 27.55
CA VAL A 103 8.41 -8.65 28.29
C VAL A 103 9.86 -8.77 28.78
N ARG A 104 10.84 -8.30 28.00
CA ARG A 104 12.29 -8.38 28.29
C ARG A 104 12.95 -6.99 28.31
N PRO A 105 12.87 -6.25 29.43
CA PRO A 105 13.28 -4.84 29.45
C PRO A 105 14.76 -4.57 29.18
N HIS A 106 15.64 -5.57 29.31
CA HIS A 106 17.05 -5.43 28.95
C HIS A 106 17.29 -5.35 27.43
N LEU A 107 16.31 -5.77 26.61
CA LEU A 107 16.42 -5.71 25.15
C LEU A 107 15.96 -4.35 24.62
N LEU A 108 16.92 -3.50 24.26
CA LEU A 108 16.72 -2.24 23.54
C LEU A 108 17.05 -2.45 22.06
N LYS A 109 16.10 -2.15 21.16
CA LYS A 109 16.29 -2.27 19.70
C LYS A 109 15.62 -1.13 18.96
N ARG A 110 16.03 -0.93 17.71
CA ARG A 110 15.35 0.00 16.79
C ARG A 110 13.89 -0.42 16.61
N ALA A 111 12.98 0.55 16.52
CA ALA A 111 11.57 0.29 16.28
C ALA A 111 11.32 -0.49 14.97
N ALA A 112 12.21 -0.36 13.97
CA ALA A 112 12.13 -1.15 12.75
C ALA A 112 12.32 -2.67 12.99
N ASP A 113 13.08 -3.03 14.02
CA ASP A 113 13.46 -4.42 14.35
C ASP A 113 12.61 -5.04 15.46
N MET A 114 11.59 -4.31 15.91
CA MET A 114 10.66 -4.70 16.96
C MET A 114 9.28 -4.97 16.36
N ASP A 115 8.54 -5.89 16.97
CA ASP A 115 7.13 -6.11 16.66
C ASP A 115 6.24 -5.27 17.57
N ASN A 116 4.97 -5.13 17.17
CA ASN A 116 3.89 -4.75 18.06
C ASN A 116 3.32 -6.03 18.69
N GLY A 117 3.63 -6.27 19.97
CA GLY A 117 3.09 -7.38 20.74
C GLY A 117 1.67 -7.08 21.21
N HIS A 118 0.80 -8.07 21.12
CA HIS A 118 -0.62 -7.98 21.50
C HIS A 118 -0.86 -8.88 22.71
N CYS A 119 -1.41 -8.34 23.80
CA CYS A 119 -1.80 -9.11 24.99
C CYS A 119 -2.94 -10.08 24.65
N PHE A 120 -4.00 -9.56 24.04
CA PHE A 120 -5.08 -10.33 23.46
C PHE A 120 -4.91 -10.41 21.94
N SER A 121 -5.04 -11.63 21.39
CA SER A 121 -4.81 -11.93 19.98
C SER A 121 -5.48 -10.95 19.03
N ARG A 122 -4.81 -10.68 17.90
CA ARG A 122 -5.34 -9.90 16.78
C ARG A 122 -6.62 -10.49 16.15
N SER A 123 -7.01 -11.71 16.51
CA SER A 123 -8.31 -12.31 16.16
C SER A 123 -9.46 -11.67 16.92
N ASN A 124 -9.23 -11.11 18.11
CA ASN A 124 -10.20 -10.24 18.77
C ASN A 124 -10.18 -8.88 18.06
N LEU A 125 -11.23 -8.57 17.31
CA LEU A 125 -11.28 -7.39 16.45
C LEU A 125 -11.48 -6.08 17.22
N LEU A 126 -12.09 -6.12 18.40
CA LEU A 126 -12.25 -4.93 19.25
C LEU A 126 -10.90 -4.49 19.82
N LEU A 127 -10.08 -5.45 20.24
CA LEU A 127 -8.79 -5.21 20.87
C LEU A 127 -7.63 -5.13 19.87
N ARG A 128 -7.84 -5.52 18.60
CA ARG A 128 -6.79 -5.55 17.56
C ARG A 128 -6.07 -4.22 17.39
N PHE A 129 -6.83 -3.13 17.46
CA PHE A 129 -6.37 -1.75 17.27
C PHE A 129 -6.50 -0.90 18.54
N ASP A 130 -6.57 -1.55 19.70
CA ASP A 130 -6.62 -0.88 21.00
C ASP A 130 -5.19 -0.65 21.52
N PRO A 131 -4.76 0.61 21.73
CA PRO A 131 -3.42 0.88 22.26
C PRO A 131 -3.14 0.27 23.64
N ASP A 132 -4.16 0.08 24.47
CA ASP A 132 -4.00 -0.53 25.80
C ASP A 132 -3.67 -2.02 25.69
N ASN A 133 -4.06 -2.67 24.60
CA ASN A 133 -3.78 -4.08 24.36
C ASN A 133 -2.34 -4.34 23.86
N CYS A 134 -1.53 -3.30 23.60
CA CYS A 134 -0.37 -3.41 22.71
C CYS A 134 0.90 -2.78 23.26
N ARG A 135 2.05 -3.46 23.18
CA ARG A 135 3.36 -2.91 23.58
C ARG A 135 4.49 -3.41 22.65
N PRO A 136 5.60 -2.67 22.51
CA PRO A 136 6.75 -3.15 21.73
C PRO A 136 7.33 -4.45 22.28
N GLN A 137 7.57 -5.43 21.41
CA GLN A 137 8.15 -6.72 21.81
C GLN A 137 9.22 -7.16 20.80
N ASN A 138 10.25 -7.87 21.27
CA ASN A 138 11.24 -8.46 20.38
C ASN A 138 10.60 -9.52 19.49
N ARG A 139 11.01 -9.59 18.22
CA ARG A 139 10.46 -10.54 17.24
C ARG A 139 10.58 -12.00 17.70
N SER A 140 11.67 -12.37 18.37
CA SER A 140 11.88 -13.75 18.80
C SER A 140 10.85 -14.17 19.86
N GLY A 141 10.69 -13.34 20.89
CA GLY A 141 9.71 -13.57 21.94
C GLY A 141 8.27 -13.58 21.42
N ASN A 142 7.89 -12.51 20.72
CA ASN A 142 6.53 -12.31 20.20
C ASN A 142 6.07 -13.42 19.24
N ARG A 143 6.99 -14.04 18.47
CA ARG A 143 6.62 -15.00 17.42
C ARG A 143 6.79 -16.46 17.81
N TYR A 144 7.73 -16.78 18.71
CA TYR A 144 8.16 -18.16 18.93
C TYR A 144 8.00 -18.67 20.36
N GLU A 145 7.86 -17.81 21.38
CA GLU A 145 7.94 -18.25 22.78
C GLU A 145 6.60 -18.51 23.48
N GLY A 146 5.50 -18.47 22.72
CA GLY A 146 4.21 -19.04 23.11
C GLY A 146 3.65 -18.53 24.44
N ASN A 147 3.11 -19.44 25.25
CA ASN A 147 2.29 -19.11 26.43
C ASN A 147 3.06 -18.41 27.57
N ARG A 148 4.37 -18.69 27.73
CA ARG A 148 5.16 -18.15 28.85
C ARG A 148 5.30 -16.63 28.76
N GLU A 149 5.61 -16.12 27.57
CA GLU A 149 5.71 -14.66 27.38
C GLU A 149 4.36 -13.97 27.46
N THR A 150 3.28 -14.63 27.04
CA THR A 150 1.92 -14.09 27.16
C THR A 150 1.52 -13.85 28.61
N ALA A 151 1.81 -14.79 29.52
CA ALA A 151 1.50 -14.62 30.95
C ALA A 151 2.24 -13.42 31.56
N ILE A 152 3.54 -13.28 31.25
CA ILE A 152 4.36 -12.15 31.71
C ILE A 152 3.85 -10.83 31.11
N PHE A 153 3.43 -10.85 29.84
CA PHE A 153 2.85 -9.68 29.18
C PHE A 153 1.57 -9.23 29.91
N MET A 154 0.66 -10.17 30.18
CA MET A 154 -0.60 -9.91 30.88
C MET A 154 -0.37 -9.28 32.26
N GLU A 155 0.46 -9.90 33.10
CA GLU A 155 0.76 -9.41 34.45
C GLU A 155 1.35 -7.98 34.42
N LYS A 156 2.32 -7.74 33.53
CA LYS A 156 2.92 -6.41 33.37
C LYS A 156 1.93 -5.38 32.87
N LEU A 157 1.08 -5.77 31.92
CA LEU A 157 0.11 -4.86 31.32
C LEU A 157 -1.00 -4.51 32.32
N GLU A 158 -1.51 -5.47 33.09
CA GLU A 158 -2.46 -5.22 34.18
C GLU A 158 -1.88 -4.22 35.19
N LYS A 159 -0.62 -4.42 35.60
CA LYS A 159 0.06 -3.49 36.51
C LYS A 159 0.24 -2.09 35.91
N GLU A 160 0.55 -1.98 34.61
CA GLU A 160 0.74 -0.69 33.94
C GLU A 160 -0.58 0.05 33.74
N LEU A 161 -1.65 -0.65 33.36
CA LEU A 161 -2.95 -0.06 33.04
C LEU A 161 -3.78 0.27 34.29
N GLY A 162 -3.60 -0.49 35.37
CA GLY A 162 -4.46 -0.44 36.54
C GLY A 162 -5.79 -1.19 36.33
N VAL A 163 -6.51 -1.38 37.43
CA VAL A 163 -7.67 -2.29 37.53
C VAL A 163 -8.78 -1.94 36.53
N GLU A 164 -9.17 -0.67 36.44
CA GLU A 164 -10.30 -0.24 35.61
C GLU A 164 -10.06 -0.50 34.12
N ARG A 165 -8.90 -0.07 33.60
CA ARG A 165 -8.54 -0.25 32.18
C ARG A 165 -8.29 -1.70 31.85
N TRP A 166 -7.73 -2.47 32.78
CA TRP A 166 -7.57 -3.92 32.61
C TRP A 166 -8.93 -4.62 32.51
N GLN A 167 -9.86 -4.30 33.40
CA GLN A 167 -11.21 -4.86 33.38
C GLN A 167 -11.92 -4.56 32.06
N ARG A 168 -11.80 -3.32 31.54
CA ARG A 168 -12.32 -2.96 30.20
C ARG A 168 -11.80 -3.89 29.11
N LEU A 169 -10.51 -4.25 29.13
CA LEU A 169 -9.95 -5.18 28.13
C LEU A 169 -10.54 -6.58 28.28
N LEU A 170 -10.72 -7.07 29.50
CA LEU A 170 -11.34 -8.38 29.77
C LEU A 170 -12.79 -8.43 29.26
N ASP A 171 -13.55 -7.36 29.47
CA ASP A 171 -14.95 -7.26 29.02
C ASP A 171 -15.04 -7.26 27.48
N LEU A 172 -14.15 -6.54 26.81
CA LEU A 172 -14.09 -6.48 25.34
C LEU A 172 -13.55 -7.76 24.71
N LYS A 173 -12.74 -8.55 25.43
CA LYS A 173 -12.15 -9.80 24.94
C LYS A 173 -13.20 -10.80 24.45
N ASN A 174 -14.39 -10.79 25.05
CA ASN A 174 -15.45 -11.75 24.77
C ASN A 174 -16.50 -11.22 23.77
N GLN A 175 -16.34 -10.01 23.27
CA GLN A 175 -17.29 -9.35 22.39
C GLN A 175 -16.88 -9.47 20.91
N LYS A 176 -17.87 -9.36 20.01
CA LYS A 176 -17.65 -9.35 18.56
C LYS A 176 -17.28 -7.93 18.10
N GLY A 177 -16.23 -7.82 17.29
CA GLY A 177 -15.84 -6.57 16.65
C GLY A 177 -16.21 -6.51 15.17
N GLU A 178 -15.97 -5.36 14.56
CA GLU A 178 -16.27 -5.10 13.16
C GLU A 178 -15.18 -5.66 12.21
N ASP A 179 -15.59 -6.35 11.15
CA ASP A 179 -14.70 -6.93 10.13
C ASP A 179 -15.04 -6.47 8.70
N THR A 180 -15.27 -5.16 8.53
CA THR A 180 -15.66 -4.56 7.25
C THR A 180 -14.49 -3.85 6.57
N LEU A 181 -14.60 -3.61 5.26
CA LEU A 181 -13.62 -2.80 4.53
C LEU A 181 -13.55 -1.36 5.06
N CYS A 182 -14.71 -0.75 5.34
CA CYS A 182 -14.80 0.62 5.85
C CYS A 182 -14.05 0.76 7.17
N PHE A 183 -14.29 -0.14 8.11
CA PHE A 183 -13.59 -0.19 9.39
C PHE A 183 -12.06 -0.18 9.24
N TYR A 184 -11.51 -1.10 8.44
CA TYR A 184 -10.05 -1.15 8.26
C TYR A 184 -9.50 0.07 7.53
N LYS A 185 -10.25 0.61 6.56
CA LYS A 185 -9.86 1.83 5.87
C LYS A 185 -9.80 3.02 6.82
N GLU A 186 -10.79 3.18 7.68
CA GLU A 186 -10.83 4.22 8.71
C GLU A 186 -9.66 4.08 9.69
N LYS A 187 -9.42 2.87 10.23
CA LYS A 187 -8.28 2.62 11.12
C LYS A 187 -6.95 2.92 10.44
N ALA A 188 -6.76 2.49 9.18
CA ALA A 188 -5.55 2.77 8.42
C ALA A 188 -5.29 4.26 8.23
N LEU A 189 -6.32 5.03 7.89
CA LEU A 189 -6.20 6.48 7.71
C LEU A 189 -5.94 7.19 9.06
N TYR A 190 -6.68 6.82 10.09
CA TYR A 190 -6.53 7.36 11.45
C TYR A 190 -5.10 7.19 11.98
N PHE A 191 -4.55 5.96 11.95
CA PHE A 191 -3.20 5.74 12.47
C PHE A 191 -2.12 6.31 11.56
N LYS A 192 -2.35 6.37 10.25
CA LYS A 192 -1.43 7.06 9.35
C LYS A 192 -1.31 8.54 9.70
N GLU A 193 -2.43 9.20 9.99
CA GLU A 193 -2.45 10.59 10.44
C GLU A 193 -1.71 10.74 11.76
N LYS A 194 -2.02 9.92 12.78
CA LYS A 194 -1.32 9.93 14.07
C LYS A 194 0.19 9.78 13.93
N VAL A 195 0.65 8.81 13.12
CA VAL A 195 2.09 8.60 12.86
C VAL A 195 2.70 9.80 12.13
N THR A 196 1.97 10.42 11.20
CA THR A 196 2.44 11.62 10.48
C THR A 196 2.60 12.81 11.41
N ASN A 197 1.66 13.01 12.34
CA ASN A 197 1.72 14.09 13.33
C ASN A 197 2.88 13.85 14.30
N LEU A 198 3.02 12.63 14.84
CA LEU A 198 4.15 12.25 15.68
C LEU A 198 5.50 12.44 14.96
N HIS A 199 5.58 12.16 13.66
CA HIS A 199 6.78 12.41 12.88
C HIS A 199 7.12 13.90 12.78
N LYS A 200 6.12 14.77 12.58
CA LYS A 200 6.32 16.22 12.57
C LYS A 200 6.76 16.75 13.94
N GLU A 201 6.14 16.24 15.02
CA GLU A 201 6.42 16.65 16.39
C GLU A 201 7.81 16.19 16.87
N LEU A 202 8.21 14.96 16.54
CA LEU A 202 9.40 14.32 17.09
C LEU A 202 10.61 14.32 16.15
N GLY A 203 10.44 14.65 14.86
CA GLY A 203 11.55 14.81 13.91
C GLY A 203 12.35 13.54 13.58
N PHE A 204 11.81 12.33 13.81
CA PHE A 204 12.53 11.08 13.54
C PHE A 204 12.54 10.69 12.05
N ARG A 205 13.55 9.93 11.60
CA ARG A 205 13.65 9.36 10.25
C ARG A 205 12.58 8.28 10.03
N LYS A 206 11.83 8.37 8.93
CA LYS A 206 10.84 7.36 8.54
C LYS A 206 11.54 6.03 8.21
N TRP A 207 10.98 4.92 8.68
CA TRP A 207 11.48 3.55 8.41
C TRP A 207 10.49 2.70 7.59
N TRP A 208 9.65 3.36 6.80
CA TRP A 208 8.60 2.73 6.00
C TRP A 208 8.44 3.34 4.61
#